data_AF-A0A2S1LHC1-F1
#
_entry.id   AF-A0A2S1LHC1-F1
#
_cell.length_a   1.000
_cell.length_b   1.000
_cell.length_c   1.000
_cell.angle_alpha   90.00
_cell.angle_beta   90.00
_cell.angle_gamma   90.00
#
_symmetry.space_group_name_H-M   'P 1'
#
loop_
_entity.id
_entity.type
_entity.pdbx_description
1 polymer ?
#
loop_
_entity_poly.entity_id
_entity_poly.type
_entity_poly.pdbx_seq_one_letter_code
_entity_poly.pdbx_strand_id
1 'polypeptide(L)'
;MKKIVILFSVVLLFSCNMKKHSYQDIDNATSFVYQPQEAKDLMEKHCYTCHSPTAAEDEGRIAPPFVAIKARYIDKEGYNKAEFIKAISEFVANPTDDNALLYGAVRKFGVMPKQVFPDSATVKIAAFMYDYKVEAPAWFKEHWQGHGNTDWEQSGKEFVAAAKEKTYADIGLEYALGTQKVLGKNLMGTIQKKGTIEAMAFCNIQAIPLTDSMSVNYNAKIKRVSDKNRNPNNKANAEELIYIEKFKKDLAANKELKPVVVEKGDKVHFYYPIPTNAMCLQCHGTSDNIKPEVQMKIKGLYPNDLATGYSENEVRGIWSIVFDKK
;
A
#
# COMPACT_ATOMS: atom_id res chain seq x y z
N MET A 1 29.36 50.33 -39.54
CA MET A 1 28.66 49.03 -39.58
C MET A 1 28.86 48.33 -38.24
N LYS A 2 27.84 48.34 -37.37
CA LYS A 2 27.91 47.77 -36.01
C LYS A 2 27.84 46.24 -36.09
N LYS A 3 28.84 45.54 -35.56
CA LYS A 3 28.85 44.07 -35.46
C LYS A 3 27.95 43.65 -34.28
N ILE A 4 26.85 42.98 -34.58
CA ILE A 4 25.98 42.33 -33.59
C ILE A 4 26.64 40.98 -33.26
N VAL A 5 27.08 40.81 -32.01
CA VAL A 5 27.55 39.53 -31.47
C VAL A 5 26.32 38.84 -30.87
N ILE A 6 25.82 37.80 -31.55
CA ILE A 6 24.73 36.96 -31.04
C ILE A 6 25.36 35.92 -30.10
N LEU A 7 25.12 36.09 -28.80
CA LEU A 7 25.52 35.15 -27.77
C LEU A 7 24.50 33.99 -27.74
N PHE A 8 24.85 32.86 -28.34
CA PHE A 8 24.05 31.63 -28.25
C PHE A 8 24.23 31.03 -26.85
N SER A 9 23.25 31.24 -25.96
CA SER A 9 23.15 30.49 -24.71
C SER A 9 22.74 29.06 -25.02
N VAL A 10 23.70 28.14 -24.92
CA VAL A 10 23.46 26.70 -25.01
C VAL A 10 22.75 26.27 -23.71
N VAL A 11 21.43 26.12 -23.78
CA VAL A 11 20.65 25.47 -22.72
C VAL A 11 20.89 23.96 -22.85
N LEU A 12 21.79 23.43 -22.02
CA LEU A 12 21.97 21.99 -21.84
C LEU A 12 20.74 21.43 -21.10
N LEU A 13 19.77 20.92 -21.85
CA LEU A 13 18.71 20.07 -21.32
C LEU A 13 19.32 18.71 -20.96
N PHE A 14 19.74 18.54 -19.70
CA PHE A 14 19.99 17.23 -19.12
C PHE A 14 18.64 16.49 -18.96
N SER A 15 18.23 15.79 -20.01
CA SER A 15 17.15 14.81 -19.96
C SER A 15 17.66 13.56 -19.23
N CYS A 16 17.37 13.44 -17.94
CA CYS A 16 17.46 12.16 -17.24
C CYS A 16 16.34 11.25 -17.76
N ASN A 17 16.61 10.49 -18.81
CA ASN A 17 15.70 9.46 -19.32
C ASN A 17 15.83 8.20 -18.46
N MET A 18 15.20 8.18 -17.28
CA MET A 18 14.94 6.92 -16.59
C MET A 18 13.92 6.15 -17.41
N LYS A 19 14.35 5.06 -18.06
CA LYS A 19 13.46 4.19 -18.85
C LYS A 19 12.33 3.68 -17.96
N LYS A 20 11.10 4.04 -18.30
CA LYS A 20 9.88 3.49 -17.71
C LYS A 20 9.71 2.07 -18.24
N HIS A 21 9.65 1.08 -17.36
CA HIS A 21 9.41 -0.31 -17.75
C HIS A 21 7.91 -0.60 -17.68
N SER A 22 7.31 -0.88 -18.83
CA SER A 22 5.99 -1.48 -18.98
C SER A 22 6.13 -2.99 -19.16
N TYR A 23 5.02 -3.74 -19.06
CA TYR A 23 5.03 -5.15 -19.44
C TYR A 23 5.47 -5.36 -20.91
N GLN A 24 5.17 -4.41 -21.81
CA GLN A 24 5.55 -4.49 -23.22
C GLN A 24 7.08 -4.49 -23.44
N ASP A 25 7.85 -4.04 -22.45
CA ASP A 25 9.32 -4.09 -22.48
C ASP A 25 9.89 -5.47 -22.09
N ILE A 26 9.06 -6.40 -21.64
CA ILE A 26 9.45 -7.74 -21.18
C ILE A 26 9.34 -8.76 -22.31
N ASP A 27 8.35 -8.62 -23.22
CA ASP A 27 8.18 -9.51 -24.39
C ASP A 27 9.38 -9.47 -25.35
N ASN A 28 10.18 -8.39 -25.33
CA ASN A 28 11.33 -8.18 -26.22
C ASN A 28 12.71 -8.30 -25.54
N ALA A 29 12.77 -8.51 -24.22
CA ALA A 29 14.03 -8.56 -23.48
C ALA A 29 14.32 -9.98 -22.99
N THR A 30 15.47 -10.53 -23.37
CA THR A 30 15.97 -11.84 -22.90
C THR A 30 16.19 -11.91 -21.39
N SER A 31 16.17 -10.79 -20.65
CA SER A 31 15.98 -10.78 -19.20
C SER A 31 15.53 -9.41 -18.67
N PHE A 32 14.39 -9.37 -17.97
CA PHE A 32 14.03 -8.23 -17.13
C PHE A 32 14.86 -8.27 -15.83
N VAL A 33 15.68 -7.24 -15.60
CA VAL A 33 16.54 -7.14 -14.40
C VAL A 33 15.84 -6.27 -13.36
N TYR A 34 15.73 -6.78 -12.14
CA TYR A 34 15.22 -6.04 -10.98
C TYR A 34 16.02 -6.42 -9.73
N GLN A 35 15.92 -5.58 -8.68
CA GLN A 35 16.50 -5.87 -7.38
C GLN A 35 15.48 -6.63 -6.52
N PRO A 36 15.75 -7.87 -6.09
CA PRO A 36 14.79 -8.67 -5.33
C PRO A 36 14.30 -8.02 -4.03
N GLN A 37 15.19 -7.40 -3.27
CA GLN A 37 14.82 -6.70 -2.04
C GLN A 37 13.89 -5.52 -2.33
N GLU A 38 14.19 -4.71 -3.34
CA GLU A 38 13.34 -3.58 -3.74
C GLU A 38 11.93 -4.04 -4.13
N ALA A 39 11.82 -5.15 -4.87
CA ALA A 39 10.54 -5.71 -5.25
C ALA A 39 9.74 -6.24 -4.05
N LYS A 40 10.41 -6.87 -3.08
CA LYS A 40 9.77 -7.29 -1.81
C LYS A 40 9.27 -6.07 -1.03
N ASP A 41 10.08 -5.02 -0.92
CA ASP A 41 9.71 -3.79 -0.21
C ASP A 41 8.49 -3.12 -0.87
N LEU A 42 8.46 -3.07 -2.22
CA LEU A 42 7.29 -2.59 -2.97
C LEU A 42 6.05 -3.44 -2.70
N MET A 43 6.18 -4.76 -2.69
CA MET A 43 5.08 -5.69 -2.40
C MET A 43 4.51 -5.48 -0.99
N GLU A 44 5.38 -5.38 0.02
CA GLU A 44 4.99 -5.13 1.40
C GLU A 44 4.28 -3.79 1.56
N LYS A 45 4.90 -2.74 1.01
CA LYS A 45 4.42 -1.36 1.10
C LYS A 45 3.06 -1.16 0.44
N HIS A 46 2.87 -1.73 -0.74
CA HIS A 46 1.73 -1.40 -1.58
C HIS A 46 0.60 -2.44 -1.53
N CYS A 47 0.87 -3.68 -1.12
CA CYS A 47 -0.09 -4.77 -1.30
C CYS A 47 -0.48 -5.50 -0.01
N TYR A 48 0.40 -5.57 1.01
CA TYR A 48 0.16 -6.43 2.20
C TYR A 48 -0.96 -5.95 3.12
N THR A 49 -1.39 -4.69 2.99
CA THR A 49 -2.59 -4.22 3.70
C THR A 49 -3.81 -5.07 3.34
N CYS A 50 -3.93 -5.48 2.07
CA CYS A 50 -5.03 -6.32 1.61
C CYS A 50 -4.61 -7.80 1.50
N HIS A 51 -3.44 -8.06 0.94
CA HIS A 51 -2.90 -9.40 0.65
C HIS A 51 -2.06 -9.95 1.82
N SER A 52 -2.51 -9.74 3.05
CA SER A 52 -1.72 -10.06 4.26
C SER A 52 -1.22 -11.52 4.27
N PRO A 53 0.09 -11.74 4.53
CA PRO A 53 0.66 -13.09 4.60
C PRO A 53 0.32 -13.82 5.90
N THR A 54 -0.34 -13.15 6.85
CA THR A 54 -0.50 -13.64 8.25
C THR A 54 -1.94 -13.56 8.75
N ALA A 55 -2.86 -12.99 7.99
CA ALA A 55 -4.27 -12.97 8.37
C ALA A 55 -4.86 -14.39 8.37
N ALA A 56 -5.84 -14.62 9.24
CA ALA A 56 -6.62 -15.87 9.29
C ALA A 56 -7.34 -16.12 7.95
N GLU A 57 -7.87 -17.33 7.77
CA GLU A 57 -8.55 -17.74 6.54
C GLU A 57 -9.91 -17.05 6.38
N ASP A 58 -10.61 -16.88 7.49
CA ASP A 58 -12.01 -16.45 7.59
C ASP A 58 -12.20 -15.11 8.31
N GLU A 59 -11.16 -14.55 8.92
CA GLU A 59 -11.23 -13.30 9.67
C GLU A 59 -10.25 -12.22 9.21
N GLY A 60 -10.80 -11.04 8.88
CA GLY A 60 -10.04 -9.80 8.68
C GLY A 60 -9.19 -9.77 7.41
N ARG A 61 -9.47 -10.68 6.47
CA ARG A 61 -8.81 -10.79 5.16
C ARG A 61 -9.72 -10.27 4.07
N ILE A 62 -9.22 -9.36 3.24
CA ILE A 62 -9.98 -8.71 2.15
C ILE A 62 -9.42 -9.01 0.76
N ALA A 63 -8.38 -9.83 0.67
CA ALA A 63 -7.81 -10.29 -0.58
C ALA A 63 -7.09 -11.64 -0.37
N PRO A 64 -6.95 -12.48 -1.41
CA PRO A 64 -6.20 -13.72 -1.30
C PRO A 64 -4.73 -13.44 -0.95
N PRO A 65 -4.06 -14.27 -0.12
CA PRO A 65 -2.63 -14.10 0.11
C PRO A 65 -1.86 -14.32 -1.20
N PHE A 66 -0.68 -13.68 -1.37
CA PHE A 66 0.10 -13.80 -2.60
C PHE A 66 0.48 -15.23 -2.97
N VAL A 67 0.67 -16.10 -1.96
CA VAL A 67 0.90 -17.53 -2.18
C VAL A 67 -0.25 -18.20 -2.94
N ALA A 68 -1.51 -17.76 -2.77
CA ALA A 68 -2.64 -18.28 -3.53
C ALA A 68 -2.60 -17.87 -5.00
N ILE A 69 -2.09 -16.66 -5.28
CA ILE A 69 -1.89 -16.16 -6.63
C ILE A 69 -0.81 -16.99 -7.32
N LYS A 70 0.34 -17.22 -6.65
CA LYS A 70 1.40 -18.12 -7.17
C LYS A 70 0.89 -19.54 -7.41
N ALA A 71 0.23 -20.13 -6.41
CA ALA A 71 -0.30 -21.49 -6.50
C ALA A 71 -1.29 -21.66 -7.66
N ARG A 72 -2.12 -20.64 -7.93
CA ARG A 72 -3.06 -20.67 -9.03
C ARG A 72 -2.38 -20.46 -10.39
N TYR A 73 -1.67 -19.36 -10.58
CA TYR A 73 -1.14 -18.99 -11.89
C TYR A 73 0.09 -19.82 -12.28
N ILE A 74 1.04 -19.98 -11.37
CA ILE A 74 2.32 -20.64 -11.68
C ILE A 74 2.19 -22.15 -11.48
N ASP A 75 1.83 -22.57 -10.27
CA ASP A 75 1.96 -23.98 -9.89
C ASP A 75 0.86 -24.86 -10.51
N LYS A 76 -0.33 -24.30 -10.74
CA LYS A 76 -1.49 -25.02 -11.29
C LYS A 76 -1.69 -24.80 -12.79
N GLU A 77 -1.69 -23.55 -13.25
CA GLU A 77 -1.90 -23.25 -14.68
C GLU A 77 -0.59 -23.24 -15.51
N GLY A 78 0.58 -23.31 -14.88
CA GLY A 78 1.86 -23.47 -15.59
C GLY A 78 2.35 -22.21 -16.31
N TYR A 79 1.93 -21.02 -15.89
CA TYR A 79 2.38 -19.77 -16.49
C TYR A 79 3.89 -19.66 -16.44
N ASN A 80 4.53 -19.30 -17.55
CA ASN A 80 5.93 -18.91 -17.55
C ASN A 80 6.10 -17.48 -16.98
N LYS A 81 7.35 -17.05 -16.79
CA LYS A 81 7.64 -15.75 -16.16
C LYS A 81 7.03 -14.56 -16.90
N ALA A 82 7.12 -14.53 -18.23
CA ALA A 82 6.58 -13.43 -19.02
C ALA A 82 5.05 -13.41 -18.92
N GLU A 83 4.39 -14.56 -19.13
CA GLU A 83 2.94 -14.70 -19.02
C GLU A 83 2.44 -14.30 -17.63
N PHE A 84 3.15 -14.70 -16.57
CA PHE A 84 2.77 -14.38 -15.20
C PHE A 84 2.87 -12.88 -14.94
N ILE A 85 4.00 -12.25 -15.31
CA ILE A 85 4.16 -10.80 -15.16
C ILE A 85 3.10 -10.05 -15.96
N LYS A 86 2.76 -10.53 -17.16
CA LYS A 86 1.67 -9.98 -17.98
C LYS A 86 0.36 -9.99 -17.23
N ALA A 87 -0.06 -11.17 -16.81
CA ALA A 87 -1.37 -11.38 -16.21
C ALA A 87 -1.55 -10.55 -14.94
N ILE A 88 -0.52 -10.52 -14.08
CA ILE A 88 -0.56 -9.68 -12.87
C ILE A 88 -0.56 -8.19 -13.23
N SER A 89 0.24 -7.76 -14.20
CA SER A 89 0.31 -6.34 -14.60
C SER A 89 -1.01 -5.85 -15.20
N GLU A 90 -1.63 -6.64 -16.07
CA GLU A 90 -2.92 -6.32 -16.70
C GLU A 90 -4.06 -6.32 -15.68
N PHE A 91 -4.12 -7.34 -14.81
CA PHE A 91 -5.12 -7.41 -13.74
C PHE A 91 -5.02 -6.19 -12.81
N VAL A 92 -3.81 -5.85 -12.36
CA VAL A 92 -3.62 -4.71 -11.43
C VAL A 92 -3.92 -3.37 -12.11
N ALA A 93 -3.63 -3.22 -13.41
CA ALA A 93 -3.90 -2.00 -14.16
C ALA A 93 -5.41 -1.75 -14.37
N ASN A 94 -6.19 -2.82 -14.55
CA ASN A 94 -7.63 -2.74 -14.76
C ASN A 94 -8.35 -3.95 -14.14
N PRO A 95 -8.48 -4.02 -12.80
CA PRO A 95 -9.03 -5.21 -12.15
C PRO A 95 -10.52 -5.35 -12.45
N THR A 96 -10.90 -6.46 -13.07
CA THR A 96 -12.29 -6.87 -13.34
C THR A 96 -12.49 -8.32 -12.91
N ASP A 97 -13.74 -8.76 -12.87
CA ASP A 97 -14.08 -10.16 -12.72
C ASP A 97 -13.63 -11.00 -13.93
N ASP A 98 -13.85 -10.47 -15.14
CA ASP A 98 -13.51 -11.15 -16.40
C ASP A 98 -12.01 -11.45 -16.56
N ASN A 99 -11.13 -10.62 -15.99
CA ASN A 99 -9.68 -10.81 -16.09
C ASN A 99 -9.05 -11.45 -14.84
N ALA A 100 -9.87 -11.88 -13.87
CA ALA A 100 -9.39 -12.59 -12.70
C ALA A 100 -9.31 -14.10 -12.96
N LEU A 101 -8.19 -14.74 -12.62
CA LEU A 101 -8.10 -16.21 -12.63
C LEU A 101 -8.55 -16.85 -11.30
N LEU A 102 -8.49 -16.08 -10.20
CA LEU A 102 -8.95 -16.51 -8.88
C LEU A 102 -10.44 -16.18 -8.68
N TYR A 103 -11.32 -16.79 -9.48
CA TYR A 103 -12.77 -16.54 -9.40
C TYR A 103 -13.35 -16.76 -7.98
N GLY A 104 -12.83 -17.75 -7.24
CA GLY A 104 -13.22 -17.98 -5.85
C GLY A 104 -12.86 -16.82 -4.93
N ALA A 105 -11.72 -16.18 -5.15
CA ALA A 105 -11.31 -14.99 -4.40
C ALA A 105 -12.18 -13.79 -4.78
N VAL A 106 -12.49 -13.59 -6.06
CA VAL A 106 -13.41 -12.53 -6.50
C VAL A 106 -14.80 -12.71 -5.90
N ARG A 107 -15.34 -13.94 -5.88
CA ARG A 107 -16.62 -14.21 -5.22
C ARG A 107 -16.59 -13.96 -3.71
N LYS A 108 -15.47 -14.26 -3.04
CA LYS A 108 -15.34 -14.12 -1.58
C LYS A 108 -15.07 -12.68 -1.15
N PHE A 109 -14.24 -11.95 -1.88
CA PHE A 109 -13.71 -10.65 -1.46
C PHE A 109 -14.16 -9.47 -2.33
N GLY A 110 -14.77 -9.75 -3.48
CA GLY A 110 -14.97 -8.77 -4.54
C GLY A 110 -13.73 -8.59 -5.42
N VAL A 111 -13.89 -7.77 -6.46
CA VAL A 111 -12.78 -7.38 -7.34
C VAL A 111 -11.86 -6.41 -6.60
N MET A 112 -10.55 -6.57 -6.81
CA MET A 112 -9.55 -5.64 -6.27
C MET A 112 -9.88 -4.21 -6.71
N PRO A 113 -9.99 -3.22 -5.81
CA PRO A 113 -10.23 -1.84 -6.23
C PRO A 113 -9.05 -1.30 -7.02
N LYS A 114 -9.31 -0.54 -8.09
CA LYS A 114 -8.27 0.10 -8.89
C LYS A 114 -7.38 0.99 -8.01
N GLN A 115 -6.07 0.85 -8.15
CA GLN A 115 -5.07 1.63 -7.43
C GLN A 115 -4.06 2.20 -8.43
N VAL A 116 -3.44 3.33 -8.07
CA VAL A 116 -2.27 3.85 -8.80
C VAL A 116 -1.01 3.41 -8.05
N PHE A 117 -0.10 2.74 -8.77
CA PHE A 117 1.20 2.31 -8.24
C PHE A 117 2.34 3.05 -8.95
N PRO A 118 3.52 3.16 -8.31
CA PRO A 118 4.70 3.70 -8.98
C PRO A 118 5.02 2.93 -10.27
N ASP A 119 5.61 3.62 -11.25
CA ASP A 119 6.05 3.03 -12.52
C ASP A 119 6.89 1.76 -12.27
N SER A 120 6.61 0.69 -13.02
CA SER A 120 7.25 -0.64 -12.91
C SER A 120 7.05 -1.43 -11.61
N ALA A 121 6.36 -0.89 -10.60
CA ALA A 121 6.22 -1.57 -9.30
C ALA A 121 5.54 -2.94 -9.45
N THR A 122 4.40 -3.00 -10.14
CA THR A 122 3.67 -4.26 -10.39
C THR A 122 4.52 -5.28 -11.13
N VAL A 123 5.29 -4.83 -12.12
CA VAL A 123 6.19 -5.69 -12.90
C VAL A 123 7.27 -6.29 -12.00
N LYS A 124 7.93 -5.47 -11.17
CA LYS A 124 8.95 -5.92 -10.21
C LYS A 124 8.39 -6.90 -9.20
N ILE A 125 7.22 -6.61 -8.65
CA ILE A 125 6.53 -7.49 -7.68
C ILE A 125 6.19 -8.84 -8.32
N ALA A 126 5.61 -8.86 -9.53
CA ALA A 126 5.30 -10.10 -10.22
C ALA A 126 6.55 -10.91 -10.57
N ALA A 127 7.63 -10.25 -10.99
CA ALA A 127 8.91 -10.91 -11.24
C ALA A 127 9.49 -11.54 -9.96
N PHE A 128 9.43 -10.82 -8.83
CA PHE A 128 9.82 -11.33 -7.52
C PHE A 128 8.99 -12.54 -7.09
N MET A 129 7.66 -12.42 -7.19
CA MET A 129 6.74 -13.50 -6.90
C MET A 129 7.02 -14.74 -7.76
N TYR A 130 7.46 -14.58 -9.02
CA TYR A 130 7.80 -15.73 -9.84
C TYR A 130 9.10 -16.41 -9.38
N ASP A 131 10.16 -15.62 -9.19
CA ASP A 131 11.50 -16.14 -8.91
C ASP A 131 11.67 -16.70 -7.50
N TYR A 132 10.91 -16.19 -6.53
CA TYR A 132 11.06 -16.49 -5.11
C TYR A 132 9.78 -17.04 -4.48
N LYS A 133 9.96 -17.78 -3.39
CA LYS A 133 8.88 -18.07 -2.45
C LYS A 133 8.46 -16.78 -1.75
N VAL A 134 7.17 -16.63 -1.52
CA VAL A 134 6.60 -15.53 -0.73
C VAL A 134 6.06 -16.07 0.59
N GLU A 135 5.93 -15.16 1.56
CA GLU A 135 5.33 -15.47 2.85
C GLU A 135 3.89 -15.97 2.67
N ALA A 136 3.57 -17.04 3.40
CA ALA A 136 2.29 -17.74 3.33
C ALA A 136 1.65 -17.81 4.73
N PRO A 137 0.32 -17.66 4.84
CA PRO A 137 -0.37 -17.94 6.09
C PRO A 137 -0.22 -19.40 6.47
N ALA A 138 -0.13 -19.68 7.77
CA ALA A 138 0.07 -21.04 8.28
C ALA A 138 -1.00 -22.04 7.81
N TRP A 139 -2.22 -21.58 7.53
CA TRP A 139 -3.35 -22.42 7.07
C TRP A 139 -3.35 -22.70 5.56
N PHE A 140 -2.54 -21.98 4.78
CA PHE A 140 -2.72 -21.97 3.32
C PHE A 140 -2.41 -23.32 2.68
N LYS A 141 -1.39 -24.03 3.17
CA LYS A 141 -0.97 -25.31 2.58
C LYS A 141 -2.09 -26.34 2.69
N GLU A 142 -2.64 -26.51 3.89
CA GLU A 142 -3.74 -27.43 4.16
C GLU A 142 -4.99 -27.05 3.37
N HIS A 143 -5.33 -25.75 3.33
CA HIS A 143 -6.45 -25.24 2.54
C HIS A 143 -6.31 -25.60 1.05
N TRP A 144 -5.13 -25.37 0.47
CA TRP A 144 -4.89 -25.63 -0.95
C TRP A 144 -4.95 -27.12 -1.28
N GLN A 145 -4.36 -27.96 -0.43
CA GLN A 145 -4.41 -29.42 -0.56
C GLN A 145 -5.82 -29.97 -0.37
N GLY A 146 -6.62 -29.39 0.53
CA GLY A 146 -8.03 -29.71 0.74
C GLY A 146 -8.92 -29.49 -0.50
N HIS A 147 -8.45 -28.70 -1.47
CA HIS A 147 -9.10 -28.50 -2.77
C HIS A 147 -8.55 -29.40 -3.89
N GLY A 148 -7.97 -30.55 -3.53
CA GLY A 148 -7.51 -31.57 -4.48
C GLY A 148 -6.13 -31.32 -5.08
N ASN A 149 -5.36 -30.39 -4.53
CA ASN A 149 -3.99 -30.10 -4.98
C ASN A 149 -2.98 -30.75 -4.02
N THR A 150 -3.01 -32.08 -3.92
CA THR A 150 -2.16 -32.86 -2.99
C THR A 150 -0.67 -32.66 -3.29
N ASP A 151 0.17 -32.82 -2.26
CA ASP A 151 1.63 -32.71 -2.37
C ASP A 151 2.16 -31.38 -2.93
N TRP A 152 1.34 -30.33 -2.88
CA TRP A 152 1.76 -29.01 -3.32
C TRP A 152 2.88 -28.44 -2.45
N GLU A 153 3.90 -27.92 -3.13
CA GLU A 153 4.93 -27.05 -2.59
C GLU A 153 5.01 -25.77 -3.41
N GLN A 154 5.31 -24.66 -2.74
CA GLN A 154 5.43 -23.36 -3.40
C GLN A 154 6.66 -23.32 -4.31
N SER A 155 6.46 -22.95 -5.58
CA SER A 155 7.54 -22.70 -6.53
C SER A 155 8.40 -21.48 -6.17
N GLY A 156 9.65 -21.48 -6.65
CA GLY A 156 10.60 -20.38 -6.50
C GLY A 156 11.71 -20.68 -5.50
N LYS A 157 12.73 -19.81 -5.52
CA LYS A 157 13.89 -19.89 -4.63
C LYS A 157 13.55 -19.33 -3.25
N GLU A 158 14.26 -19.77 -2.22
CA GLU A 158 14.19 -19.09 -0.93
C GLU A 158 14.73 -17.67 -1.06
N PHE A 159 13.99 -16.68 -0.56
CA PHE A 159 14.47 -15.31 -0.50
C PHE A 159 15.19 -15.07 0.83
N VAL A 160 16.48 -14.78 0.75
CA VAL A 160 17.28 -14.34 1.89
C VAL A 160 17.52 -12.85 1.73
N ALA A 161 16.90 -12.06 2.59
CA ALA A 161 17.14 -10.61 2.62
C ALA A 161 18.63 -10.36 2.89
N ALA A 162 19.24 -9.49 2.09
CA ALA A 162 20.60 -9.05 2.38
C ALA A 162 20.62 -8.38 3.76
N ALA A 163 21.51 -8.81 4.63
CA ALA A 163 21.74 -8.14 5.91
C ALA A 163 22.25 -6.72 5.61
N LYS A 164 21.33 -5.75 5.66
CA LYS A 164 21.63 -4.33 5.55
C LYS A 164 21.11 -3.66 6.81
N GLU A 165 21.93 -2.76 7.34
CA GLU A 165 21.50 -1.89 8.42
C GLU A 165 20.34 -1.02 7.96
N LYS A 166 19.23 -1.04 8.72
CA LYS A 166 18.03 -0.27 8.38
C LYS A 166 18.34 1.21 8.54
N THR A 167 18.10 1.99 7.49
CA THR A 167 18.13 3.45 7.60
C THR A 167 16.98 3.93 8.47
N TYR A 168 17.04 5.17 8.95
CA TYR A 168 15.91 5.78 9.65
C TYR A 168 14.61 5.82 8.82
N ALA A 169 14.73 5.93 7.49
CA ALA A 169 13.58 5.83 6.60
C ALA A 169 12.98 4.42 6.63
N ASP A 170 13.82 3.37 6.62
CA ASP A 170 13.38 1.98 6.67
C ASP A 170 12.68 1.68 8.00
N ILE A 171 13.26 2.14 9.12
CA ILE A 171 12.68 1.97 10.47
C ILE A 171 11.33 2.68 10.58
N GLY A 172 11.26 3.95 10.20
CA GLY A 172 10.02 4.71 10.27
C GLY A 172 8.92 4.16 9.36
N LEU A 173 9.30 3.66 8.18
CA LEU A 173 8.36 3.06 7.24
C LEU A 173 7.83 1.72 7.77
N GLU A 174 8.69 0.89 8.37
CA GLU A 174 8.27 -0.33 9.06
C GLU A 174 7.23 -0.03 10.16
N TYR A 175 7.46 1.00 10.98
CA TYR A 175 6.54 1.37 12.05
C TYR A 175 5.19 1.87 11.50
N ALA A 176 5.23 2.71 10.44
CA ALA A 176 4.03 3.22 9.80
C ALA A 176 3.19 2.10 9.15
N LEU A 177 3.82 1.26 8.33
CA LEU A 177 3.14 0.18 7.60
C LEU A 177 2.68 -0.94 8.53
N GLY A 178 3.47 -1.29 9.55
CA GLY A 178 3.07 -2.24 10.58
C GLY A 178 1.84 -1.77 11.36
N THR A 179 1.81 -0.48 11.74
CA THR A 179 0.64 0.12 12.40
C THR A 179 -0.56 0.18 11.47
N GLN A 180 -0.37 0.56 10.20
CA GLN A 180 -1.41 0.56 9.18
C GLN A 180 -2.03 -0.83 9.00
N LYS A 181 -1.20 -1.88 8.96
CA LYS A 181 -1.65 -3.28 8.84
C LYS A 181 -2.55 -3.69 10.01
N VAL A 182 -2.19 -3.33 11.24
CA VAL A 182 -3.01 -3.64 12.43
C VAL A 182 -4.35 -2.90 12.40
N LEU A 183 -4.35 -1.60 12.08
CA LEU A 183 -5.58 -0.83 11.97
C LEU A 183 -6.47 -1.33 10.82
N GLY A 184 -5.88 -1.60 9.65
CA GLY A 184 -6.55 -2.14 8.48
C GLY A 184 -7.21 -3.48 8.78
N LYS A 185 -6.47 -4.44 9.36
CA LYS A 185 -7.00 -5.76 9.75
C LYS A 185 -8.24 -5.63 10.65
N ASN A 186 -8.17 -4.80 11.69
CA ASN A 186 -9.27 -4.64 12.65
C ASN A 186 -10.48 -3.94 12.04
N LEU A 187 -10.26 -2.88 11.25
CA LEU A 187 -11.33 -2.20 10.52
C LEU A 187 -12.02 -3.17 9.55
N MET A 188 -11.24 -3.91 8.77
CA MET A 188 -11.78 -4.82 7.76
C MET A 188 -12.52 -5.99 8.38
N GLY A 189 -11.97 -6.62 9.41
CA GLY A 189 -12.65 -7.68 10.14
C GLY A 189 -13.98 -7.20 10.74
N THR A 190 -14.04 -5.95 11.22
CA THR A 190 -15.28 -5.39 11.76
C THR A 190 -16.30 -5.10 10.65
N ILE A 191 -15.88 -4.52 9.52
CA ILE A 191 -16.76 -4.29 8.36
C ILE A 191 -17.36 -5.61 7.88
N GLN A 192 -16.54 -6.65 7.74
CA GLN A 192 -16.99 -7.97 7.28
C GLN A 192 -17.98 -8.63 8.23
N LYS A 193 -17.72 -8.57 9.54
CA LYS A 193 -18.55 -9.24 10.54
C LYS A 193 -19.82 -8.47 10.90
N LYS A 194 -19.76 -7.13 10.90
CA LYS A 194 -20.78 -6.27 11.50
C LYS A 194 -21.27 -5.15 10.60
N GLY A 195 -20.65 -4.93 9.45
CA GLY A 195 -21.00 -3.83 8.54
C GLY A 195 -20.29 -2.51 8.87
N THR A 196 -20.44 -1.55 7.95
CA THR A 196 -19.73 -0.26 7.98
C THR A 196 -20.13 0.63 9.17
N ILE A 197 -21.39 0.58 9.61
CA ILE A 197 -21.89 1.43 10.72
C ILE A 197 -21.19 1.07 12.03
N GLU A 198 -21.09 -0.22 12.33
CA GLU A 198 -20.48 -0.80 13.51
C GLU A 198 -18.97 -0.62 13.47
N ALA A 199 -18.36 -0.76 12.29
CA ALA A 199 -16.93 -0.49 12.09
C ALA A 199 -16.55 0.96 12.41
N MET A 200 -17.43 1.93 12.18
CA MET A 200 -17.17 3.32 12.58
C MET A 200 -17.18 3.51 14.09
N ALA A 201 -18.12 2.88 14.80
CA ALA A 201 -18.15 2.92 16.26
C ALA A 201 -16.90 2.26 16.85
N PHE A 202 -16.49 1.11 16.28
CA PHE A 202 -15.24 0.46 16.62
C PHE A 202 -14.04 1.39 16.41
N CYS A 203 -13.90 2.00 15.24
CA CYS A 203 -12.79 2.92 14.95
C CYS A 203 -12.77 4.15 15.85
N ASN A 204 -13.93 4.69 16.22
CA ASN A 204 -14.03 5.82 17.16
C ASN A 204 -13.41 5.50 18.51
N ILE A 205 -13.56 4.25 18.97
CA ILE A 205 -13.11 3.83 20.29
C ILE A 205 -11.71 3.20 20.23
N GLN A 206 -11.44 2.35 19.25
CA GLN A 206 -10.30 1.43 19.25
C GLN A 206 -9.12 1.90 18.39
N ALA A 207 -9.30 2.85 17.47
CA ALA A 207 -8.21 3.24 16.58
C ALA A 207 -7.03 3.92 17.31
N ILE A 208 -7.30 4.71 18.36
CA ILE A 208 -6.25 5.32 19.18
C ILE A 208 -5.56 4.25 20.06
N PRO A 209 -6.28 3.43 20.85
CA PRO A 209 -5.68 2.34 21.61
C PRO A 209 -4.81 1.38 20.78
N LEU A 210 -5.25 1.02 19.56
CA LEU A 210 -4.45 0.20 18.65
C LEU A 210 -3.16 0.93 18.20
N THR A 211 -3.23 2.23 17.94
CA THR A 211 -2.05 3.04 17.58
C THR A 211 -1.09 3.17 18.77
N ASP A 212 -1.61 3.33 19.98
CA ASP A 212 -0.82 3.41 21.22
C ASP A 212 -0.15 2.07 21.53
N SER A 213 -0.84 0.95 21.30
CA SER A 213 -0.24 -0.38 21.42
C SER A 213 0.93 -0.56 20.46
N MET A 214 0.85 -0.05 19.23
CA MET A 214 1.96 -0.10 18.28
C MET A 214 3.09 0.84 18.67
N SER A 215 2.77 2.00 19.28
CA SER A 215 3.75 2.92 19.86
C SER A 215 4.60 2.22 20.93
N VAL A 216 3.96 1.47 21.83
CA VAL A 216 4.65 0.66 22.85
C VAL A 216 5.49 -0.44 22.19
N ASN A 217 4.90 -1.20 21.26
CA ASN A 217 5.58 -2.32 20.58
C ASN A 217 6.87 -1.89 19.88
N TYR A 218 6.87 -0.71 19.24
CA TYR A 218 8.01 -0.19 18.50
C TYR A 218 8.93 0.71 19.32
N ASN A 219 8.60 0.96 20.60
CA ASN A 219 9.24 1.96 21.44
C ASN A 219 9.38 3.32 20.70
N ALA A 220 8.28 3.78 20.13
CA ALA A 220 8.19 4.99 19.33
C ALA A 220 6.91 5.75 19.65
N LYS A 221 6.85 7.05 19.38
CA LYS A 221 5.59 7.81 19.40
C LYS A 221 4.99 7.77 18.01
N ILE A 222 3.88 7.07 17.81
CA ILE A 222 3.22 6.93 16.51
C ILE A 222 1.90 7.68 16.53
N LYS A 223 1.67 8.55 15.54
CA LYS A 223 0.42 9.27 15.35
C LYS A 223 -0.01 9.26 13.89
N ARG A 224 -1.31 9.38 13.68
CA ARG A 224 -1.90 9.78 12.39
C ARG A 224 -2.45 11.18 12.54
N VAL A 225 -2.03 12.09 11.67
CA VAL A 225 -2.46 13.48 11.70
C VAL A 225 -2.97 13.92 10.33
N SER A 226 -3.84 14.93 10.31
CA SER A 226 -4.46 15.45 9.10
C SER A 226 -4.84 16.92 9.26
N ASP A 227 -4.84 17.62 8.13
CA ASP A 227 -5.40 18.94 7.90
C ASP A 227 -6.95 18.94 7.90
N LYS A 228 -7.56 17.79 7.59
CA LYS A 228 -9.00 17.51 7.62
C LYS A 228 -9.27 16.34 8.58
N ASN A 229 -8.98 16.56 9.86
CA ASN A 229 -9.07 15.52 10.88
C ASN A 229 -10.53 15.17 11.21
N ARG A 230 -10.79 13.87 11.47
CA ARG A 230 -12.08 13.39 11.98
C ARG A 230 -12.15 13.46 13.50
N ASN A 231 -11.11 12.89 14.11
CA ASN A 231 -10.89 13.01 15.54
C ASN A 231 -10.05 14.27 15.81
N PRO A 232 -10.47 15.18 16.70
CA PRO A 232 -9.70 16.36 17.11
C PRO A 232 -8.26 16.07 17.53
N ASN A 233 -8.00 14.89 18.14
CA ASN A 233 -6.67 14.47 18.58
C ASN A 233 -5.70 14.19 17.42
N ASN A 234 -6.21 14.08 16.19
CA ASN A 234 -5.43 13.86 14.97
C ASN A 234 -5.24 15.14 14.15
N LYS A 235 -5.44 16.32 14.74
CA LYS A 235 -5.18 17.60 14.08
C LYS A 235 -3.68 17.76 13.85
N ALA A 236 -3.28 18.02 12.60
CA ALA A 236 -1.89 18.30 12.25
C ALA A 236 -1.40 19.64 12.84
N ASN A 237 -0.16 19.66 13.29
CA ASN A 237 0.54 20.88 13.70
C ASN A 237 1.15 21.63 12.49
N ALA A 238 1.74 22.79 12.74
CA ALA A 238 2.28 23.65 11.67
C ALA A 238 3.37 22.98 10.81
N GLU A 239 4.23 22.16 11.40
CA GLU A 239 5.27 21.41 10.67
C GLU A 239 4.65 20.27 9.85
N GLU A 240 3.72 19.52 10.45
CA GLU A 240 3.03 18.40 9.79
C GLU A 240 2.21 18.87 8.59
N LEU A 241 1.60 20.07 8.65
CA LEU A 241 0.88 20.67 7.53
C LEU A 241 1.78 20.93 6.32
N ILE A 242 3.04 21.32 6.53
CA ILE A 242 4.01 21.52 5.44
C ILE A 242 4.24 20.20 4.69
N TYR A 243 4.40 19.09 5.43
CA TYR A 243 4.61 17.78 4.82
C TYR A 243 3.36 17.22 4.15
N ILE A 244 2.17 17.44 4.73
CA ILE A 244 0.90 17.09 4.08
C ILE A 244 0.80 17.79 2.71
N GLU A 245 1.04 19.09 2.64
CA GLU A 245 0.98 19.85 1.38
C GLU A 245 2.06 19.41 0.38
N LYS A 246 3.25 19.06 0.86
CA LYS A 246 4.29 18.46 0.02
C LYS A 246 3.81 17.15 -0.60
N PHE A 247 3.24 16.24 0.20
CA PHE A 247 2.77 14.95 -0.31
C PHE A 247 1.59 15.09 -1.27
N LYS A 248 0.68 16.04 -1.03
CA LYS A 248 -0.41 16.34 -1.99
C LYS A 248 0.16 16.75 -3.35
N LYS A 249 1.15 17.64 -3.37
CA LYS A 249 1.82 18.07 -4.61
C LYS A 249 2.56 16.94 -5.30
N ASP A 250 3.28 16.12 -4.54
CA ASP A 250 4.01 14.97 -5.10
C ASP A 250 3.05 13.93 -5.69
N LEU A 251 1.95 13.62 -5.01
CA LEU A 251 0.92 12.70 -5.48
C LEU A 251 0.21 13.22 -6.73
N ALA A 252 -0.19 14.50 -6.75
CA ALA A 252 -0.79 15.14 -7.92
C ALA A 252 0.15 15.19 -9.14
N ALA A 253 1.47 15.20 -8.90
CA ALA A 253 2.49 15.12 -9.94
C ALA A 253 2.88 13.68 -10.31
N ASN A 254 2.16 12.67 -9.82
CA ASN A 254 2.46 11.23 -10.00
C ASN A 254 3.91 10.88 -9.63
N LYS A 255 4.48 11.55 -8.62
CA LYS A 255 5.81 11.23 -8.11
C LYS A 255 5.73 10.10 -7.10
N GLU A 256 6.80 9.34 -7.02
CA GLU A 256 6.95 8.35 -5.95
C GLU A 256 6.92 9.04 -4.57
N LEU A 257 6.01 8.60 -3.70
CA LEU A 257 5.89 9.10 -2.34
C LEU A 257 7.01 8.51 -1.46
N LYS A 258 8.02 9.34 -1.20
CA LYS A 258 9.17 9.01 -0.34
C LYS A 258 8.97 9.58 1.06
N PRO A 259 9.35 8.85 2.13
CA PRO A 259 9.24 9.36 3.48
C PRO A 259 10.11 10.61 3.68
N VAL A 260 9.69 11.46 4.61
CA VAL A 260 10.52 12.56 5.11
C VAL A 260 11.10 12.16 6.45
N VAL A 261 12.42 12.28 6.59
CA VAL A 261 13.17 12.01 7.81
C VAL A 261 13.85 13.30 8.25
N VAL A 262 13.63 13.70 9.50
CA VAL A 262 14.24 14.87 10.12
C VAL A 262 14.87 14.46 11.45
N GLU A 263 16.17 14.64 11.57
CA GLU A 263 16.88 14.40 12.82
C GLU A 263 16.83 15.66 13.70
N LYS A 264 16.40 15.50 14.96
CA LYS A 264 16.30 16.59 15.95
C LYS A 264 16.94 16.13 17.27
N GLY A 265 18.19 16.51 17.51
CA GLY A 265 18.97 16.01 18.64
C GLY A 265 19.10 14.49 18.57
N ASP A 266 18.73 13.80 19.64
CA ASP A 266 18.76 12.32 19.74
C ASP A 266 17.49 11.64 19.20
N LYS A 267 16.55 12.43 18.66
CA LYS A 267 15.30 11.92 18.09
C LYS A 267 15.31 11.99 16.57
N VAL A 268 14.62 11.05 15.96
CA VAL A 268 14.27 11.04 14.55
C VAL A 268 12.78 11.27 14.41
N HIS A 269 12.41 12.23 13.58
CA HIS A 269 11.04 12.50 13.17
C HIS A 269 10.83 11.97 11.75
N PHE A 270 9.85 11.10 11.60
CA PHE A 270 9.50 10.44 10.35
C PHE A 270 8.07 10.79 9.95
N TYR A 271 7.89 11.10 8.67
CA TYR A 271 6.58 11.42 8.10
C TYR A 271 6.33 10.65 6.80
N TYR A 272 5.12 10.08 6.67
CA TYR A 272 4.72 9.29 5.50
C TYR A 272 3.23 9.45 5.17
N PRO A 273 2.83 9.65 3.91
CA PRO A 273 1.44 9.96 3.57
C PRO A 273 0.52 8.74 3.67
N ILE A 274 -0.76 9.04 3.89
CA ILE A 274 -1.86 8.08 3.89
C ILE A 274 -2.74 8.40 2.67
N PRO A 275 -2.52 7.76 1.52
CA PRO A 275 -3.35 7.95 0.34
C PRO A 275 -4.72 7.28 0.51
N THR A 276 -5.76 7.88 -0.08
CA THR A 276 -7.10 7.30 -0.16
C THR A 276 -7.22 6.30 -1.30
N ASN A 277 -8.09 5.32 -1.12
CA ASN A 277 -8.54 4.40 -2.16
C ASN A 277 -10.07 4.25 -2.11
N ALA A 278 -10.65 3.49 -3.04
CA ALA A 278 -12.10 3.26 -3.15
C ALA A 278 -12.78 2.93 -1.82
N MET A 279 -12.16 2.08 -0.99
CA MET A 279 -12.68 1.69 0.30
C MET A 279 -12.71 2.85 1.29
N CYS A 280 -11.70 3.72 1.28
CA CYS A 280 -11.69 4.93 2.11
C CYS A 280 -12.91 5.81 1.83
N LEU A 281 -13.39 5.84 0.58
CA LEU A 281 -14.45 6.75 0.15
C LEU A 281 -15.82 6.40 0.74
N GLN A 282 -16.02 5.16 1.21
CA GLN A 282 -17.25 4.78 1.91
C GLN A 282 -17.50 5.62 3.17
N CYS A 283 -16.45 6.21 3.74
CA CYS A 283 -16.54 7.06 4.93
C CYS A 283 -15.86 8.43 4.80
N HIS A 284 -14.98 8.60 3.81
CA HIS A 284 -14.22 9.83 3.58
C HIS A 284 -14.52 10.48 2.22
N GLY A 285 -15.34 9.86 1.38
CA GLY A 285 -15.64 10.34 0.04
C GLY A 285 -16.60 11.53 -0.01
N THR A 286 -17.10 11.83 -1.21
CA THR A 286 -18.18 12.82 -1.40
C THR A 286 -19.53 12.25 -0.94
N SER A 287 -20.59 13.06 -0.99
CA SER A 287 -21.96 12.62 -0.72
C SER A 287 -22.41 11.45 -1.60
N ASP A 288 -21.82 11.30 -2.77
CA ASP A 288 -22.17 10.24 -3.71
C ASP A 288 -21.53 8.91 -3.32
N ASN A 289 -20.44 8.95 -2.54
CA ASN A 289 -19.75 7.76 -2.05
C ASN A 289 -20.27 7.31 -0.67
N ILE A 290 -20.64 8.27 0.19
CA ILE A 290 -21.03 8.00 1.58
C ILE A 290 -22.54 7.79 1.66
N LYS A 291 -22.96 6.60 2.07
CA LYS A 291 -24.39 6.31 2.25
C LYS A 291 -25.03 7.21 3.33
N PRO A 292 -26.31 7.61 3.20
CA PRO A 292 -26.97 8.51 4.15
C PRO A 292 -26.88 8.07 5.62
N GLU A 293 -27.06 6.77 5.89
CA GLU A 293 -26.97 6.18 7.22
C GLU A 293 -25.54 6.25 7.80
N VAL A 294 -24.53 6.13 6.92
CA VAL A 294 -23.12 6.29 7.30
C VAL A 294 -22.83 7.75 7.65
N GLN A 295 -23.30 8.68 6.82
CA GLN A 295 -23.14 10.12 7.06
C GLN A 295 -23.80 10.56 8.38
N MET A 296 -24.99 10.02 8.68
CA MET A 296 -25.70 10.29 9.93
C MET A 296 -24.90 9.79 11.14
N LYS A 297 -24.35 8.57 11.06
CA LYS A 297 -23.52 8.01 12.13
C LYS A 297 -22.22 8.79 12.33
N ILE A 298 -21.58 9.25 11.24
CA ILE A 298 -20.39 10.10 11.30
C ILE A 298 -20.72 11.39 12.08
N LYS A 299 -21.80 12.09 11.73
CA LYS A 299 -22.22 13.32 12.43
C LYS A 299 -22.49 13.07 13.92
N GLY A 300 -23.09 11.93 14.26
CA GLY A 300 -23.37 11.56 15.65
C GLY A 300 -22.10 11.28 16.47
N LEU A 301 -21.12 10.58 15.89
CA LEU A 301 -19.85 10.26 16.58
C LEU A 301 -18.84 11.41 16.55
N TYR A 302 -18.89 12.25 15.51
CA TYR A 302 -17.94 13.31 15.23
C TYR A 302 -18.67 14.58 14.76
N PRO A 303 -19.24 15.38 15.68
CA PRO A 303 -19.98 16.60 15.32
C PRO A 303 -19.15 17.64 14.54
N ASN A 304 -17.83 17.63 14.73
CA ASN A 304 -16.86 18.52 14.09
C ASN A 304 -16.01 17.80 13.01
N ASP A 305 -16.54 16.74 12.38
CA ASP A 305 -15.82 16.01 11.34
C ASP A 305 -15.46 16.90 10.16
N LEU A 306 -14.18 16.90 9.77
CA LEU A 306 -13.70 17.56 8.55
C LEU A 306 -13.32 16.55 7.45
N ALA A 307 -13.39 15.26 7.75
CA ALA A 307 -12.77 14.20 6.97
C ALA A 307 -13.64 13.64 5.84
N THR A 308 -14.31 14.49 5.08
CA THR A 308 -15.17 14.08 3.95
C THR A 308 -14.80 14.85 2.67
N GLY A 309 -15.34 14.43 1.54
CA GLY A 309 -15.12 15.06 0.24
C GLY A 309 -13.79 14.67 -0.41
N TYR A 310 -13.24 13.51 -0.06
CA TYR A 310 -12.07 12.96 -0.74
C TYR A 310 -12.46 12.21 -2.02
N SER A 311 -11.52 12.11 -2.95
CA SER A 311 -11.55 11.20 -4.10
C SER A 311 -10.48 10.11 -3.93
N GLU A 312 -10.39 9.16 -4.87
CA GLU A 312 -9.30 8.19 -4.89
C GLU A 312 -7.96 8.88 -5.15
N ASN A 313 -6.87 8.31 -4.60
CA ASN A 313 -5.50 8.82 -4.77
C ASN A 313 -5.31 10.26 -4.28
N GLU A 314 -5.92 10.61 -3.15
CA GLU A 314 -5.69 11.87 -2.45
C GLU A 314 -4.99 11.63 -1.09
N VAL A 315 -4.27 12.62 -0.59
CA VAL A 315 -3.63 12.52 0.73
C VAL A 315 -4.66 12.79 1.83
N ARG A 316 -5.08 11.74 2.53
CA ARG A 316 -5.97 11.83 3.70
C ARG A 316 -5.28 12.47 4.91
N GLY A 317 -3.98 12.27 5.04
CA GLY A 317 -3.16 12.72 6.16
C GLY A 317 -1.78 12.09 6.09
N ILE A 318 -1.05 12.13 7.21
CA ILE A 318 0.28 11.53 7.32
C ILE A 318 0.41 10.73 8.62
N TRP A 319 1.26 9.72 8.58
CA TRP A 319 1.94 9.19 9.76
C TRP A 319 2.95 10.21 10.26
N SER A 320 2.98 10.43 11.57
CA SER A 320 3.93 11.28 12.29
C SER A 320 4.53 10.42 13.39
N ILE A 321 5.79 10.04 13.22
CA ILE A 321 6.47 9.05 14.05
C ILE A 321 7.73 9.64 14.62
N VAL A 322 7.94 9.49 15.92
CA VAL A 322 9.17 9.92 16.61
C VAL A 322 9.79 8.76 17.35
N PHE A 323 11.07 8.49 17.09
CA PHE A 323 11.84 7.43 17.76
C PHE A 323 13.27 7.88 18.05
N ASP A 324 13.96 7.15 18.94
CA ASP A 324 15.36 7.41 19.27
C ASP A 324 16.30 6.99 18.15
N LYS A 325 17.39 7.76 17.95
CA LYS A 325 18.51 7.29 17.14
C LYS A 325 19.05 6.00 17.75
N LYS A 326 19.25 4.99 16.90
CA LYS A 326 19.79 3.69 17.32
C LYS A 326 21.30 3.67 17.17
#